data_AF-A0A938W0P2-F1
#
_entry.id   AF-A0A938W0P2-F1
#
_cell.length_a   1.000
_cell.length_b   1.000
_cell.length_c   1.000
_cell.angle_alpha   90.00
_cell.angle_beta   90.00
_cell.angle_gamma   90.00
#
_symmetry.space_group_name_H-M   'P 1'
#
loop_
_entity.id
_entity.type
_entity.pdbx_description
1 polymer ?
#
loop_
_entity_poly.entity_id
_entity_poly.type
_entity_poly.pdbx_seq_one_letter_code
_entity_poly.pdbx_strand_id
1 'polypeptide(L)'
;MVRLPTLCGRYSPGPDGIELSRQFSKDPDLKGLPLIILSGIKTVLGINYEIGPDETWMPVKAFLEKPVKPDKLLSEIEKILGPRS
;
A
#
# COMPACT_ATOMS: atom_id res chain seq x y z
N MET A 1 -17.81 17.36 27.87
CA MET A 1 -17.52 15.99 28.35
C MET A 1 -18.29 15.00 27.49
N VAL A 2 -17.66 14.50 26.42
CA VAL A 2 -18.17 13.35 25.64
C VAL A 2 -17.01 12.37 25.57
N ARG A 3 -17.19 11.23 26.20
CA ARG A 3 -16.21 10.17 26.38
C ARG A 3 -16.26 9.27 25.15
N LEU A 4 -15.36 9.48 24.19
CA LEU A 4 -15.17 8.57 23.07
C LEU A 4 -14.51 7.28 23.58
N PRO A 5 -15.05 6.09 23.24
CA PRO A 5 -14.50 4.83 23.69
C PRO A 5 -13.13 4.60 23.03
N THR A 6 -12.20 4.16 23.86
CA THR A 6 -10.87 3.69 23.53
C THR A 6 -10.91 2.56 22.50
N LEU A 7 -10.91 2.91 21.21
CA LEU A 7 -10.53 2.00 20.13
C LEU A 7 -9.22 2.48 19.51
N CYS A 8 -8.22 2.74 20.36
CA CYS A 8 -6.83 2.88 19.95
C CYS A 8 -6.26 1.47 19.74
N GLY A 9 -6.69 0.82 18.66
CA GLY A 9 -6.21 -0.49 18.25
C GLY A 9 -5.42 -0.38 16.95
N ARG A 10 -4.15 0.00 17.04
CA ARG A 10 -3.13 -0.11 15.97
C ARG A 10 -3.29 0.78 14.72
N TYR A 11 -3.69 2.05 14.87
CA TYR A 11 -3.24 3.06 13.90
C TYR A 11 -1.92 3.63 14.42
N SER A 12 -0.79 3.09 13.97
CA SER A 12 0.51 3.71 14.25
C SER A 12 0.62 4.92 13.31
N PRO A 13 0.70 6.16 13.82
CA PRO A 13 0.93 7.35 13.00
C PRO A 13 2.41 7.39 12.60
N GLY A 14 2.87 6.36 11.90
CA GLY A 14 4.08 6.43 11.10
C GLY A 14 3.74 7.02 9.73
N PRO A 15 4.74 7.36 8.89
CA PRO A 15 4.46 7.70 7.51
C PRO A 15 3.70 6.52 6.89
N ASP A 16 2.47 6.79 6.45
CA ASP A 16 1.64 5.76 5.84
C ASP A 16 2.30 5.26 4.54
N GLY A 17 1.87 4.08 4.07
CA GLY A 17 2.47 3.48 2.88
C GLY A 17 2.36 4.35 1.62
N ILE A 18 1.39 5.27 1.57
CA ILE A 18 1.19 6.19 0.44
C ILE A 18 2.22 7.31 0.51
N GLU A 19 2.40 7.93 1.66
CA GLU A 19 3.41 8.98 1.84
C GLU A 19 4.83 8.45 1.61
N LEU A 20 5.15 7.24 2.10
CA LEU A 20 6.43 6.59 1.80
C LEU A 20 6.62 6.38 0.30
N SER A 21 5.59 5.95 -0.43
CA SER A 21 5.72 5.76 -1.89
C SER A 21 6.10 7.06 -2.62
N ARG A 22 5.56 8.21 -2.18
CA ARG A 22 5.92 9.52 -2.74
C ARG A 22 7.35 9.91 -2.41
N GLN A 23 7.80 9.63 -1.20
CA GLN A 23 9.18 9.90 -0.79
C GLN A 23 10.17 9.08 -1.63
N PHE A 24 9.89 7.80 -1.85
CA PHE A 24 10.70 6.92 -2.69
C PHE A 24 10.75 7.39 -4.14
N SER A 25 9.62 7.88 -4.68
CA SER A 25 9.56 8.41 -6.05
C SER A 25 10.40 9.69 -6.23
N LYS A 26 10.55 10.49 -5.17
CA LYS A 26 11.34 11.73 -5.18
C LYS A 26 12.83 11.51 -4.93
N ASP A 27 13.19 10.41 -4.27
CA ASP A 27 14.56 10.08 -3.94
C ASP A 27 15.29 9.53 -5.18
N PRO A 28 16.39 10.16 -5.63
CA PRO A 28 17.11 9.75 -6.84
C PRO A 28 17.68 8.34 -6.78
N ASP A 29 17.99 7.84 -5.57
CA ASP A 29 18.56 6.51 -5.35
C ASP A 29 17.47 5.43 -5.23
N LEU A 30 16.25 5.82 -4.83
CA LEU A 30 15.15 4.87 -4.61
C LEU A 30 14.07 4.89 -5.70
N LYS A 31 14.00 5.91 -6.55
CA LYS A 31 12.94 6.07 -7.59
C LYS A 31 12.82 4.90 -8.57
N GLY A 32 13.87 4.08 -8.70
CA GLY A 32 13.87 2.89 -9.56
C GLY A 32 13.32 1.64 -8.88
N LEU A 33 13.12 1.65 -7.56
CA LEU A 33 12.68 0.49 -6.80
C LEU A 33 11.18 0.23 -7.02
N PRO A 34 10.77 -0.96 -7.48
CA PRO A 34 9.36 -1.28 -7.57
C PRO A 34 8.73 -1.44 -6.19
N LEU A 35 7.65 -0.70 -5.93
CA LEU A 35 6.89 -0.76 -4.68
C LEU A 35 5.55 -1.47 -4.87
N ILE A 36 5.15 -2.27 -3.89
CA ILE A 36 3.83 -2.89 -3.79
C ILE A 36 3.26 -2.58 -2.41
N ILE A 37 2.03 -2.06 -2.34
CA ILE A 37 1.34 -1.79 -1.08
C ILE A 37 0.31 -2.89 -0.81
N LEU A 38 0.34 -3.45 0.40
CA LEU A 38 -0.67 -4.39 0.91
C LEU A 38 -1.54 -3.70 1.96
N SER A 39 -2.78 -3.35 1.61
CA SER A 39 -3.65 -2.55 2.48
C SER A 39 -4.86 -3.34 2.99
N GLY A 40 -5.35 -3.00 4.18
CA GLY A 40 -6.66 -3.45 4.71
C GLY A 40 -7.62 -2.28 4.89
N ILE A 41 -7.35 -1.16 4.21
CA ILE A 41 -8.02 0.12 4.45
C ILE A 41 -9.49 0.09 4.03
N LYS A 42 -9.87 -0.73 3.03
CA LYS A 42 -11.28 -0.86 2.64
C LYS A 42 -12.09 -1.47 3.78
N THR A 43 -11.56 -2.52 4.41
CA THR A 43 -12.22 -3.16 5.56
C THR A 43 -12.31 -2.24 6.77
N VAL A 44 -11.25 -1.48 7.07
CA VAL A 44 -11.21 -0.62 8.26
C VAL A 44 -12.09 0.62 8.10
N LEU A 45 -12.11 1.23 6.90
CA LEU A 45 -12.85 2.48 6.66
C LEU A 45 -14.26 2.27 6.09
N GLY A 46 -14.64 1.03 5.74
CA GLY A 46 -15.96 0.73 5.17
C GLY A 46 -16.21 1.40 3.81
N ILE A 47 -15.14 1.67 3.07
CA ILE A 47 -15.20 2.35 1.77
C ILE A 47 -15.36 1.35 0.63
N ASN A 48 -16.22 1.67 -0.33
CA ASN A 48 -16.49 0.85 -1.52
C ASN A 48 -15.86 1.39 -2.81
N TYR A 49 -15.07 2.46 -2.75
CA TYR A 49 -14.37 2.97 -3.93
C TYR A 49 -13.06 2.22 -4.16
N GLU A 50 -12.68 2.10 -5.43
CA GLU A 50 -11.42 1.48 -5.82
C GLU A 50 -10.26 2.43 -5.50
N ILE A 51 -9.30 1.93 -4.71
CA ILE A 51 -8.01 2.58 -4.48
C ILE A 51 -6.99 1.81 -5.29
N GLY A 52 -6.22 2.51 -6.11
CA GLY A 52 -5.24 1.90 -7.00
C GLY A 52 -4.06 2.83 -7.28
N PRO A 53 -2.99 2.29 -7.88
CA PRO A 53 -1.77 3.04 -8.19
C PRO A 53 -2.07 4.33 -8.97
N ASP A 54 -1.32 5.39 -8.67
CA ASP A 54 -1.40 6.67 -9.36
C ASP A 54 -0.01 7.30 -9.42
N GLU A 55 0.40 7.83 -10.57
CA GLU A 55 1.76 8.34 -10.78
C GLU A 55 2.13 9.50 -9.85
N THR A 56 1.13 10.26 -9.39
CA THR A 56 1.35 11.45 -8.55
C THR A 56 1.02 11.17 -7.09
N TRP A 57 -0.13 10.58 -6.81
CA TRP A 57 -0.65 10.43 -5.46
C TRP A 57 -0.18 9.14 -4.78
N MET A 58 0.05 8.06 -5.53
CA MET A 58 0.48 6.76 -5.00
C MET A 58 1.37 6.01 -6.02
N PRO A 59 2.62 6.46 -6.22
CA PRO A 59 3.53 5.94 -7.25
C PRO A 59 4.08 4.56 -6.89
N VAL A 60 3.25 3.54 -7.06
CA VAL A 60 3.55 2.13 -6.81
C VAL A 60 3.25 1.28 -8.04
N LYS A 61 3.80 0.08 -8.11
CA LYS A 61 3.52 -0.86 -9.21
C LYS A 61 2.23 -1.63 -8.99
N ALA A 62 1.89 -1.91 -7.73
CA ALA A 62 0.65 -2.58 -7.38
C ALA A 62 0.12 -2.14 -6.01
N PHE A 63 -1.21 -2.13 -5.89
CA PHE A 63 -1.92 -1.96 -4.63
C PHE A 63 -2.84 -3.17 -4.45
N LEU A 64 -2.63 -3.95 -3.39
CA LEU A 64 -3.37 -5.18 -3.14
C LEU A 64 -4.14 -5.07 -1.82
N GLU A 65 -5.45 -5.20 -1.91
CA GLU A 65 -6.32 -5.24 -0.72
C GLU A 65 -6.26 -6.61 -0.06
N LYS A 66 -6.15 -6.61 1.27
CA LYS A 66 -6.17 -7.81 2.11
C LYS A 66 -7.61 -8.32 2.25
N PRO A 67 -7.81 -9.65 2.32
CA PRO A 67 -6.78 -10.70 2.33
C PRO A 67 -6.21 -10.97 0.93
N VAL A 68 -4.89 -11.05 0.83
CA VAL A 68 -4.19 -11.40 -0.40
C VAL A 68 -3.77 -12.87 -0.33
N LYS A 69 -4.16 -13.66 -1.34
CA LYS A 69 -3.70 -15.06 -1.47
C LYS A 69 -2.21 -15.09 -1.82
N PRO A 70 -1.42 -16.05 -1.29
CA PRO A 70 0.00 -16.17 -1.61
C PRO A 70 0.29 -16.20 -3.12
N ASP A 71 -0.47 -17.00 -3.89
CA ASP A 71 -0.28 -17.12 -5.35
C ASP A 71 -0.52 -15.79 -6.08
N LYS A 72 -1.46 -14.99 -5.60
CA LYS A 72 -1.73 -13.66 -6.16
C LYS A 72 -0.54 -12.73 -5.91
N LEU A 73 0.02 -12.74 -4.70
CA LEU A 73 1.19 -11.92 -4.37
C LEU A 73 2.40 -12.33 -5.22
N LEU A 74 2.66 -13.63 -5.34
CA LEU A 74 3.75 -14.16 -6.16
C LEU A 74 3.59 -13.76 -7.62
N SER A 75 2.40 -13.89 -8.19
CA SER A 75 2.15 -13.47 -9.58
C SER A 75 2.40 -11.98 -9.81
N GLU A 76 2.04 -11.11 -8.86
CA GLU A 76 2.34 -9.67 -8.97
C GLU A 76 3.83 -9.37 -8.88
N ILE A 77 4.56 -10.06 -8.00
CA ILE A 77 6.02 -9.94 -7.91
C ILE A 77 6.68 -10.38 -9.22
N GLU A 78 6.28 -11.51 -9.79
CA GLU A 78 6.80 -12.03 -11.06
C GLU A 78 6.50 -11.11 -12.25
N LYS A 79 5.31 -10.50 -12.29
CA LYS A 79 4.97 -9.49 -13.32
C LYS A 79 5.90 -8.28 -13.27
N ILE A 80 6.34 -7.89 -12.08
CA ILE A 80 7.12 -6.66 -11.87
C ILE A 80 8.63 -6.91 -12.04
N LEU A 81 9.14 -8.00 -11.48
CA LEU A 81 10.57 -8.32 -11.50
C LEU A 81 10.98 -9.19 -12.71
N GLY A 82 10.01 -9.80 -13.39
CA GLY A 82 10.25 -10.81 -14.41
C GLY A 82 10.37 -12.23 -13.82
N PRO A 83 10.39 -13.25 -14.69
CA PRO A 83 10.60 -14.63 -14.26
C PRO A 83 11.96 -14.77 -13.58
N ARG A 84 11.99 -15.58 -12.53
CA ARG A 84 13.22 -15.88 -11.81
C ARG A 84 14.13 -16.73 -12.71
N SER A 85 15.19 -16.12 -13.25
CA SER A 85 16.27 -16.81 -13.98
C SER A 85 17.08 -17.73 -13.07
#